data_AF-A0AAV6X905-F1
#
_entry.id   AF-A0AAV6X905-F1
#
_cell.length_a   1.000
_cell.length_b   1.000
_cell.length_c   1.000
_cell.angle_alpha   90.00
_cell.angle_beta   90.00
_cell.angle_gamma   90.00
#
_symmetry.space_group_name_H-M   'P 1'
#
loop_
_entity.id
_entity.type
_entity.pdbx_description
1 polymer ?
#
loop_
_entity_poly.entity_id
_entity_poly.type
_entity_poly.pdbx_seq_one_letter_code
_entity_poly.pdbx_strand_id
1 'polypeptide(L)'
;MEALYTKLYNKYNKLKKEKESQLDKLNHDQEVKFMNYAAAADEMIQYLKSENDRLHGQVDGLKSELASLRSSNDEQNIHYQKLLKEENQKNKELSEEIARFQKLELNECSQSSMHEEIGIEREISHEDTPGGGMPGKSTMKLMKKRKSAHTTESTAAPYVDVELDRPADQHIYGDKSSVACPSIQQPACCQRKIYGSGGDATDTSSVNCVFQHLVEFVVGMKMSPLAQSNELCIMAHHKSSGYSFSLTWITNSRGEIELLYRVLSLGTFERVAPEWMKETLIFSTSMCSVFFERVSRVIKS
;
A
#
# COMPACT_ATOMS: atom_id res chain seq x y z
N MET A 1 -87.36 35.94 -32.83
CA MET A 1 -85.98 35.92 -32.27
C MET A 1 -85.47 34.51 -32.00
N GLU A 2 -86.29 33.61 -31.45
CA GLU A 2 -85.94 32.27 -30.93
C GLU A 2 -85.02 31.41 -31.82
N ALA A 3 -85.23 31.39 -33.15
CA ALA A 3 -84.39 30.62 -34.08
C ALA A 3 -82.90 31.00 -34.02
N LEU A 4 -82.56 32.26 -33.70
CA LEU A 4 -81.18 32.71 -33.51
C LEU A 4 -80.59 32.19 -32.18
N TYR A 5 -81.37 32.20 -31.11
CA TYR A 5 -80.98 31.61 -29.82
C TYR A 5 -80.75 30.10 -29.94
N THR A 6 -81.64 29.39 -30.65
CA THR A 6 -81.50 27.95 -30.92
C THR A 6 -80.22 27.66 -31.71
N LYS A 7 -79.92 28.46 -32.74
CA LYS A 7 -78.69 28.34 -33.54
C LYS A 7 -77.43 28.62 -32.72
N LEU A 8 -77.47 29.61 -31.82
CA LEU A 8 -76.37 29.94 -30.92
C LEU A 8 -76.13 28.83 -29.88
N TYR A 9 -77.20 28.33 -29.24
CA TYR A 9 -77.16 27.23 -28.27
C TYR A 9 -76.62 25.94 -28.89
N ASN A 10 -77.07 25.58 -30.10
CA ASN A 10 -76.56 24.42 -30.83
C ASN A 10 -75.07 24.57 -31.19
N LYS A 11 -74.62 25.78 -31.55
CA LYS A 11 -73.18 26.05 -31.79
C LYS A 11 -72.36 25.94 -30.51
N TYR A 12 -72.85 26.46 -29.38
CA TYR A 12 -72.23 26.31 -28.08
C TYR A 12 -72.12 24.84 -27.67
N ASN A 13 -73.21 24.08 -27.73
CA ASN A 13 -73.21 22.66 -27.37
C ASN A 13 -72.29 21.81 -28.25
N LYS A 14 -72.18 22.11 -29.56
CA LYS A 14 -71.20 21.44 -30.42
C LYS A 14 -69.76 21.76 -29.99
N LEU A 15 -69.44 23.05 -29.81
CA LEU A 15 -68.11 23.49 -29.42
C LEU A 15 -67.70 22.95 -28.03
N LYS A 16 -68.66 22.88 -27.09
CA LYS A 16 -68.47 22.31 -25.76
C LYS A 16 -68.10 20.82 -25.85
N LYS A 17 -68.90 20.00 -26.53
CA LYS A 17 -68.61 18.57 -26.74
C LYS A 17 -67.28 18.32 -27.47
N GLU A 18 -66.96 19.17 -28.44
CA GLU A 18 -65.68 19.12 -29.15
C GLU A 18 -64.49 19.46 -28.24
N LYS A 19 -64.65 20.40 -27.30
CA LYS A 19 -63.63 20.75 -26.31
C LYS A 19 -63.47 19.72 -25.20
N GLU A 20 -64.57 19.12 -24.74
CA GLU A 20 -64.58 17.99 -23.81
C GLU A 20 -63.81 16.81 -24.43
N SER A 21 -64.19 16.38 -25.63
CA SER A 21 -63.50 15.28 -26.34
C SER A 21 -62.02 15.56 -26.67
N GLN A 22 -61.65 16.83 -26.93
CA GLN A 22 -60.24 17.22 -27.07
C GLN A 22 -59.46 17.10 -25.76
N LEU A 23 -60.07 17.44 -24.63
CA LEU A 23 -59.47 17.32 -23.31
C LEU A 23 -59.32 15.85 -22.89
N ASP A 24 -60.35 15.04 -23.07
CA ASP A 24 -60.33 13.60 -22.76
C ASP A 24 -59.21 12.88 -23.52
N LYS A 25 -59.06 13.18 -24.82
CA LYS A 25 -57.99 12.61 -25.66
C LYS A 25 -56.59 13.05 -25.21
N LEU A 26 -56.42 14.31 -24.81
CA LEU A 26 -55.14 14.82 -24.31
C LEU A 26 -54.79 14.19 -22.96
N ASN A 27 -55.78 14.05 -22.06
CA ASN A 27 -55.60 13.40 -20.76
C ASN A 27 -55.17 11.94 -20.92
N HIS A 28 -55.81 11.19 -21.81
CA HIS A 28 -55.46 9.79 -22.07
C HIS A 28 -54.08 9.64 -22.74
N ASP A 29 -53.70 10.52 -23.67
CA ASP A 29 -52.35 10.55 -24.25
C ASP A 29 -51.26 10.87 -23.21
N GLN A 30 -51.56 11.72 -22.21
CA GLN A 30 -50.68 11.96 -21.07
C GLN A 30 -50.60 10.75 -20.13
N GLU A 31 -51.75 10.17 -19.77
CA GLU A 31 -51.85 8.97 -18.92
C GLU A 31 -51.04 7.80 -19.48
N VAL A 32 -51.19 7.48 -20.77
CA VAL A 32 -50.40 6.43 -21.45
C VAL A 32 -48.90 6.74 -21.39
N LYS A 33 -48.48 8.01 -21.54
CA LYS A 33 -47.07 8.39 -21.41
C LYS A 33 -46.55 8.22 -19.98
N PHE A 34 -47.32 8.64 -18.97
CA PHE A 34 -46.94 8.44 -17.56
C PHE A 34 -46.82 6.95 -17.21
N MET A 35 -47.76 6.10 -17.66
CA MET A 35 -47.71 4.66 -17.43
C MET A 35 -46.50 4.01 -18.12
N ASN A 36 -46.16 4.43 -19.35
CA ASN A 36 -44.96 3.95 -20.05
C ASN A 36 -43.66 4.37 -19.34
N TYR A 37 -43.57 5.61 -18.85
CA TYR A 37 -42.40 6.06 -18.08
C TYR A 37 -42.30 5.37 -16.71
N ALA A 38 -43.43 5.12 -16.04
CA ALA A 38 -43.46 4.37 -14.79
C ALA A 38 -42.98 2.93 -14.98
N ALA A 39 -43.52 2.21 -15.97
CA ALA A 39 -43.12 0.84 -16.29
C ALA A 39 -41.62 0.74 -16.61
N ALA A 40 -41.08 1.62 -17.46
CA ALA A 40 -39.66 1.64 -17.79
C ALA A 40 -38.75 1.99 -16.59
N ALA A 41 -39.24 2.81 -15.65
CA ALA A 41 -38.54 3.09 -14.40
C ALA A 41 -38.56 1.87 -13.45
N ASP A 42 -39.71 1.21 -13.30
CA ASP A 42 -39.85 0.01 -12.48
C ASP A 42 -39.00 -1.15 -13.03
N GLU A 43 -38.96 -1.37 -14.35
CA GLU A 43 -38.08 -2.36 -14.99
C GLU A 43 -36.60 -2.11 -14.64
N MET A 44 -36.13 -0.86 -14.76
CA MET A 44 -34.76 -0.48 -14.38
C MET A 44 -34.51 -0.68 -12.87
N ILE A 45 -35.48 -0.33 -12.02
CA ILE A 45 -35.38 -0.52 -10.57
C ILE A 45 -35.29 -2.01 -10.21
N GLN A 46 -36.06 -2.89 -10.85
CA GLN A 46 -36.00 -4.34 -10.61
C GLN A 46 -34.70 -4.95 -11.14
N TYR A 47 -34.23 -4.52 -12.32
CA TYR A 47 -32.92 -4.92 -12.83
C TYR A 47 -31.81 -4.57 -11.84
N LEU A 48 -31.73 -3.31 -11.41
CA LEU A 48 -30.70 -2.84 -10.46
C LEU A 48 -30.77 -3.54 -9.10
N LYS A 49 -31.96 -3.90 -8.60
CA LYS A 49 -32.10 -4.73 -7.39
C LYS A 49 -31.49 -6.12 -7.61
N SER A 50 -31.92 -6.83 -8.66
CA SER A 50 -31.46 -8.19 -8.94
C SER A 50 -29.94 -8.28 -9.19
N GLU A 51 -29.37 -7.26 -9.82
CA GLU A 51 -27.93 -7.15 -10.04
C GLU A 51 -27.17 -6.84 -8.73
N ASN A 52 -27.73 -6.02 -7.85
CA ASN A 52 -27.15 -5.72 -6.54
C ASN A 52 -27.19 -6.96 -5.60
N ASP A 53 -28.30 -7.71 -5.61
CA ASP A 53 -28.42 -8.99 -4.90
C ASP A 53 -27.40 -10.02 -5.41
N ARG A 54 -27.23 -10.09 -6.74
CA ARG A 54 -26.23 -10.95 -7.40
C ARG A 54 -24.80 -10.57 -6.99
N LEU A 55 -24.48 -9.28 -6.96
CA LEU A 55 -23.18 -8.76 -6.55
C LEU A 55 -22.90 -9.01 -5.06
N HIS A 56 -23.89 -8.86 -4.18
CA HIS A 56 -23.78 -9.23 -2.77
C HIS A 56 -23.46 -10.72 -2.60
N GLY A 57 -24.16 -11.61 -3.32
CA GLY A 57 -23.88 -13.04 -3.33
C GLY A 57 -22.45 -13.39 -3.77
N GLN A 58 -21.92 -12.70 -4.79
CA GLN A 58 -20.52 -12.86 -5.21
C GLN A 58 -19.53 -12.37 -4.16
N VAL A 59 -19.81 -11.22 -3.53
CA VAL A 59 -18.97 -10.63 -2.48
C VAL A 59 -18.92 -11.54 -1.24
N ASP A 60 -20.05 -12.12 -0.83
CA ASP A 60 -20.10 -13.01 0.34
C ASP A 60 -19.49 -14.39 0.06
N GLY A 61 -19.62 -14.90 -1.18
CA GLY A 61 -18.85 -16.06 -1.65
C GLY A 61 -17.35 -15.83 -1.51
N LEU A 62 -16.82 -14.75 -2.10
CA LEU A 62 -15.40 -14.39 -2.04
C LEU A 62 -14.90 -14.13 -0.59
N LYS A 63 -15.73 -13.55 0.30
CA LYS A 63 -15.40 -13.44 1.73
C LYS A 63 -15.23 -14.82 2.37
N SER A 64 -16.10 -15.78 2.06
CA SER A 64 -16.05 -17.14 2.61
C SER A 64 -14.83 -17.93 2.11
N GLU A 65 -14.50 -17.83 0.82
CA GLU A 65 -13.29 -18.40 0.23
C GLU A 65 -12.03 -17.80 0.88
N LEU A 66 -11.97 -16.48 1.05
CA LEU A 66 -10.85 -15.79 1.70
C LEU A 66 -10.69 -16.18 3.17
N ALA A 67 -11.78 -16.44 3.88
CA ALA A 67 -11.75 -16.95 5.26
C ALA A 67 -11.23 -18.40 5.31
N SER A 68 -11.69 -19.26 4.40
CA SER A 68 -11.22 -20.65 4.29
C SER A 68 -9.74 -20.74 3.91
N LEU A 69 -9.27 -19.89 2.99
CA LEU A 69 -7.87 -19.82 2.59
C LEU A 69 -6.97 -19.41 3.76
N ARG A 70 -7.42 -18.43 4.57
CA ARG A 70 -6.72 -18.00 5.78
C ARG A 70 -6.63 -19.12 6.82
N SER A 71 -7.74 -19.79 7.14
CA SER A 71 -7.72 -20.93 8.09
C SER A 71 -6.70 -21.99 7.66
N SER A 72 -6.74 -22.41 6.39
CA SER A 72 -5.82 -23.43 5.88
C SER A 72 -4.35 -22.97 5.87
N ASN A 73 -4.09 -21.70 5.56
CA ASN A 73 -2.75 -21.09 5.68
C ASN A 73 -2.28 -21.06 7.15
N ASP A 74 -3.14 -20.73 8.09
CA ASP A 74 -2.79 -20.58 9.50
C ASP A 74 -2.55 -21.96 10.14
N GLU A 75 -3.35 -22.96 9.77
CA GLU A 75 -3.12 -24.39 10.08
C GLU A 75 -1.76 -24.88 9.54
N GLN A 76 -1.42 -24.55 8.29
CA GLN A 76 -0.10 -24.86 7.73
C GLN A 76 1.03 -24.16 8.47
N ASN A 77 0.87 -22.88 8.82
CA ASN A 77 1.88 -22.14 9.59
C ASN A 77 2.09 -22.72 10.99
N ILE A 78 1.03 -23.17 11.67
CA ILE A 78 1.13 -23.88 12.94
C ILE A 78 1.89 -25.20 12.76
N HIS A 79 1.59 -25.97 11.70
CA HIS A 79 2.29 -27.21 11.38
C HIS A 79 3.79 -27.00 11.10
N TYR A 80 4.14 -26.02 10.25
CA TYR A 80 5.54 -25.69 9.96
C TYR A 80 6.29 -25.17 11.19
N GLN A 81 5.66 -24.34 12.04
CA GLN A 81 6.27 -23.86 13.27
C GLN A 81 6.51 -25.01 14.28
N LYS A 82 5.62 -25.99 14.35
CA LYS A 82 5.81 -27.21 15.15
C LYS A 82 7.01 -28.01 14.62
N LEU A 83 7.03 -28.34 13.34
CA LEU A 83 8.10 -29.14 12.73
C LEU A 83 9.47 -28.45 12.87
N LEU A 84 9.52 -27.13 12.71
CA LEU A 84 10.74 -26.33 12.92
C LEU A 84 11.26 -26.40 14.36
N LYS A 85 10.37 -26.45 15.37
CA LYS A 85 10.77 -26.63 16.78
C LYS A 85 11.33 -28.03 17.02
N GLU A 86 10.74 -29.06 16.42
CA GLU A 86 11.20 -30.45 16.53
C GLU A 86 12.58 -30.65 15.87
N GLU A 87 12.81 -30.12 14.66
CA GLU A 87 14.12 -30.22 14.00
C GLU A 87 15.22 -29.41 14.70
N ASN A 88 14.90 -28.23 15.26
CA ASN A 88 15.87 -27.49 16.07
C ASN A 88 16.26 -28.25 17.35
N GLN A 89 15.32 -28.95 17.99
CA GLN A 89 15.61 -29.79 19.16
C GLN A 89 16.50 -30.99 18.77
N LYS A 90 16.22 -31.67 17.66
CA LYS A 90 17.09 -32.76 17.14
C LYS A 90 18.50 -32.28 16.79
N ASN A 91 18.63 -31.11 16.15
CA ASN A 91 19.94 -30.51 15.85
C ASN A 91 20.71 -30.14 17.12
N LYS A 92 20.01 -29.75 18.19
CA LYS A 92 20.64 -29.52 19.50
C LYS A 92 21.17 -30.83 20.08
N GLU A 93 20.33 -31.88 20.15
CA GLU A 93 20.71 -33.20 20.65
C GLU A 93 21.90 -33.80 19.87
N LEU A 94 21.89 -33.66 18.53
CA LEU A 94 22.96 -34.09 17.65
C LEU A 94 24.26 -33.31 17.85
N SER A 95 24.19 -31.98 18.02
CA SER A 95 25.39 -31.16 18.28
C SER A 95 25.97 -31.41 19.68
N GLU A 96 25.14 -31.70 20.68
CA GLU A 96 25.58 -32.19 21.98
C GLU A 96 26.25 -33.57 21.88
N GLU A 97 25.78 -34.47 21.01
CA GLU A 97 26.42 -35.78 20.77
C GLU A 97 27.75 -35.67 20.01
N ILE A 98 27.83 -34.82 18.99
CA ILE A 98 29.09 -34.52 18.29
C ILE A 98 30.13 -33.96 19.26
N ALA A 99 29.73 -33.08 20.18
CA ALA A 99 30.61 -32.56 21.23
C ALA A 99 31.03 -33.64 22.25
N ARG A 100 30.20 -34.66 22.51
CA ARG A 100 30.59 -35.83 23.32
C ARG A 100 31.64 -36.68 22.60
N PHE A 101 31.45 -36.98 21.31
CA PHE A 101 32.44 -37.74 20.52
C PHE A 101 33.79 -37.02 20.40
N GLN A 102 33.80 -35.73 20.04
CA GLN A 102 35.05 -34.95 19.94
C GLN A 102 35.83 -34.91 21.27
N LYS A 103 35.14 -34.92 22.40
CA LYS A 103 35.75 -34.97 23.74
C LYS A 103 36.31 -36.36 24.09
N LEU A 104 35.74 -37.43 23.53
CA LEU A 104 36.31 -38.78 23.61
C LEU A 104 37.59 -38.89 22.76
N GLU A 105 37.55 -38.46 21.49
CA GLU A 105 38.72 -38.47 20.60
C GLU A 105 39.92 -37.70 21.19
N LEU A 106 39.66 -36.51 21.76
CA LEU A 106 40.69 -35.72 22.46
C LEU A 106 41.27 -36.41 23.70
N ASN A 107 40.44 -37.16 24.44
CA ASN A 107 40.89 -37.91 25.62
C ASN A 107 41.72 -39.15 25.24
N GLU A 108 41.34 -39.88 24.19
CA GLU A 108 42.08 -41.05 23.69
C GLU A 108 43.44 -40.63 23.10
N CYS A 109 43.45 -39.59 22.26
CA CYS A 109 44.69 -39.02 21.70
C CYS A 109 45.64 -38.44 22.78
N SER A 110 45.11 -38.10 23.96
CA SER A 110 45.93 -37.67 25.11
C SER A 110 46.60 -38.82 25.88
N GLN A 111 46.23 -40.09 25.61
CA GLN A 111 46.84 -41.27 26.26
C GLN A 111 47.92 -41.95 25.40
N SER A 112 48.01 -41.64 24.10
CA SER A 112 49.09 -42.13 23.22
C SER A 112 50.33 -41.22 23.26
N SER A 113 50.92 -41.08 24.44
CA SER A 113 52.31 -40.60 24.60
C SER A 113 53.20 -41.78 24.96
N MET A 114 54.45 -41.75 24.48
CA MET A 114 55.42 -42.87 24.51
C MET A 114 55.12 -44.03 23.56
N HIS A 115 55.53 -43.91 22.29
CA HIS A 115 56.68 -44.71 21.85
C HIS A 115 57.46 -44.03 20.71
N GLU A 116 58.77 -43.94 20.93
CA GLU A 116 59.91 -43.83 20.00
C GLU A 116 59.89 -42.88 18.78
N GLU A 117 60.96 -42.08 18.72
CA GLU A 117 61.53 -41.60 17.47
C GLU A 117 61.93 -42.77 16.56
N ILE A 118 61.77 -42.63 15.25
CA ILE A 118 62.78 -42.98 14.24
C ILE A 118 62.42 -42.25 12.94
N GLY A 119 63.32 -41.38 12.48
CA GLY A 119 63.21 -40.78 11.16
C GLY A 119 63.83 -41.70 10.11
N ILE A 120 63.11 -41.97 9.02
CA ILE A 120 63.69 -42.58 7.81
C ILE A 120 63.27 -41.74 6.60
N GLU A 121 64.22 -41.01 6.05
CA GLU A 121 64.16 -40.57 4.66
C GLU A 121 64.25 -41.79 3.74
N ARG A 122 63.30 -41.95 2.82
CA ARG A 122 63.61 -42.56 1.52
C ARG A 122 62.71 -42.10 0.39
N GLU A 123 63.34 -41.39 -0.54
CA GLU A 123 62.87 -41.10 -1.90
C GLU A 123 62.97 -42.38 -2.78
N ILE A 124 62.86 -42.24 -4.12
CA ILE A 124 63.07 -43.26 -5.19
C ILE A 124 61.78 -43.90 -5.76
N SER A 125 61.07 -43.08 -6.56
CA SER A 125 60.75 -43.27 -8.00
C SER A 125 60.61 -44.66 -8.68
N HIS A 126 59.56 -44.78 -9.53
CA HIS A 126 59.54 -45.35 -10.91
C HIS A 126 59.75 -46.90 -11.10
N GLU A 127 59.26 -47.60 -12.14
CA GLU A 127 58.39 -47.29 -13.31
C GLU A 127 57.56 -48.54 -13.79
N ASP A 128 57.04 -48.50 -15.03
CA ASP A 128 56.57 -49.60 -15.92
C ASP A 128 55.10 -50.12 -15.93
N THR A 129 54.25 -49.38 -16.67
CA THR A 129 53.55 -49.72 -17.95
C THR A 129 53.56 -51.18 -18.53
N PRO A 130 52.71 -51.57 -19.54
CA PRO A 130 51.73 -50.78 -20.34
C PRO A 130 50.35 -51.39 -20.71
N GLY A 131 49.46 -50.54 -21.24
CA GLY A 131 48.43 -50.89 -22.23
C GLY A 131 46.97 -50.57 -21.85
N GLY A 132 46.17 -49.87 -22.67
CA GLY A 132 46.46 -49.13 -23.91
C GLY A 132 45.19 -48.51 -24.52
N GLY A 133 45.25 -47.26 -25.00
CA GLY A 133 44.11 -46.56 -25.62
C GLY A 133 44.24 -45.03 -25.62
N MET A 134 44.23 -44.42 -26.81
CA MET A 134 44.42 -42.98 -27.08
C MET A 134 43.71 -42.62 -28.41
N PRO A 135 43.57 -41.34 -28.83
CA PRO A 135 43.66 -40.06 -28.10
C PRO A 135 42.49 -39.07 -28.41
N GLY A 136 42.50 -37.89 -27.77
CA GLY A 136 41.69 -36.73 -28.20
C GLY A 136 41.68 -35.55 -27.21
N LYS A 137 42.80 -34.87 -26.93
CA LYS A 137 43.23 -33.63 -27.64
C LYS A 137 42.02 -32.75 -28.03
N SER A 138 41.78 -31.59 -27.43
CA SER A 138 42.53 -30.32 -27.60
C SER A 138 41.78 -29.18 -26.84
N THR A 139 42.33 -28.10 -26.25
CA THR A 139 43.71 -27.68 -25.91
C THR A 139 43.67 -26.53 -24.86
N MET A 140 44.75 -26.42 -24.07
CA MET A 140 45.30 -25.27 -23.29
C MET A 140 44.73 -23.85 -23.51
N LYS A 141 44.75 -22.86 -22.58
CA LYS A 141 45.19 -22.66 -21.16
C LYS A 141 44.48 -21.34 -20.66
N LEU A 142 44.79 -20.52 -19.65
CA LEU A 142 45.96 -20.27 -18.77
C LEU A 142 45.56 -19.55 -17.44
N MET A 143 46.43 -19.67 -16.41
CA MET A 143 46.66 -18.88 -15.17
C MET A 143 45.83 -17.58 -14.87
N LYS A 144 45.17 -17.44 -13.69
CA LYS A 144 45.67 -16.94 -12.36
C LYS A 144 45.60 -15.38 -12.25
N LYS A 145 45.22 -14.71 -11.14
CA LYS A 145 45.66 -14.83 -9.72
C LYS A 145 44.87 -13.87 -8.79
N ARG A 146 44.95 -14.07 -7.44
CA ARG A 146 44.51 -13.21 -6.29
C ARG A 146 43.06 -13.45 -5.80
N LYS A 147 42.73 -13.35 -4.50
CA LYS A 147 43.48 -13.55 -3.22
C LYS A 147 42.46 -13.83 -2.08
N SER A 148 42.91 -14.14 -0.85
CA SER A 148 42.08 -14.65 0.26
C SER A 148 41.87 -13.66 1.43
N ALA A 149 40.77 -13.88 2.19
CA ALA A 149 40.47 -13.43 3.57
C ALA A 149 40.34 -11.90 3.81
N HIS A 150 39.55 -11.39 4.78
CA HIS A 150 39.30 -11.93 6.12
C HIS A 150 37.91 -11.62 6.72
N THR A 151 37.52 -12.40 7.72
CA THR A 151 36.37 -12.18 8.61
C THR A 151 36.81 -11.52 9.93
N THR A 152 35.96 -10.67 10.52
CA THR A 152 35.78 -10.52 11.97
C THR A 152 34.42 -9.88 12.29
N GLU A 153 33.80 -10.32 13.39
CA GLU A 153 32.55 -9.80 13.97
C GLU A 153 32.85 -8.76 15.07
N SER A 154 31.82 -8.08 15.61
CA SER A 154 31.50 -8.16 17.07
C SER A 154 30.51 -7.07 17.56
N THR A 155 29.43 -7.53 18.21
CA THR A 155 28.71 -6.89 19.35
C THR A 155 27.97 -5.54 19.12
N ALA A 156 26.97 -5.28 19.97
CA ALA A 156 26.03 -4.17 19.89
C ALA A 156 25.65 -3.59 21.28
N ALA A 157 24.84 -2.53 21.27
CA ALA A 157 24.21 -1.85 22.43
C ALA A 157 25.16 -0.99 23.31
N PRO A 158 24.61 -0.13 24.19
CA PRO A 158 23.66 0.95 23.83
C PRO A 158 24.12 2.31 24.38
N TYR A 159 23.43 3.41 24.02
CA TYR A 159 23.62 4.72 24.67
C TYR A 159 22.33 5.21 25.32
N VAL A 160 22.45 5.82 26.49
CA VAL A 160 21.38 6.46 27.27
C VAL A 160 21.81 7.89 27.56
N ASP A 161 20.84 8.80 27.59
CA ASP A 161 21.01 10.24 27.72
C ASP A 161 21.63 10.67 29.08
N VAL A 162 22.33 11.81 29.08
CA VAL A 162 22.54 12.78 30.19
C VAL A 162 23.46 13.93 29.72
N GLU A 163 23.07 15.14 30.09
CA GLU A 163 23.68 16.45 29.79
C GLU A 163 24.67 16.91 30.88
N LEU A 164 25.70 17.74 30.55
CA LEU A 164 26.03 19.02 31.26
C LEU A 164 27.24 19.82 30.67
N ASP A 165 26.99 21.12 30.46
CA ASP A 165 27.88 22.31 30.42
C ASP A 165 28.89 22.69 29.31
N ARG A 166 29.25 23.99 29.38
CA ARG A 166 29.87 24.96 28.44
C ARG A 166 31.21 25.55 29.03
N PRO A 167 31.93 26.59 28.50
CA PRO A 167 31.52 27.67 27.57
C PRO A 167 32.55 28.28 26.56
N ALA A 168 32.07 29.27 25.77
CA ALA A 168 32.76 30.40 25.09
C ALA A 168 33.91 30.08 24.06
N ASP A 169 34.12 30.80 22.96
CA ASP A 169 33.49 31.96 22.27
C ASP A 169 33.66 31.73 20.72
N GLN A 170 33.16 32.48 19.73
CA GLN A 170 32.93 33.92 19.58
C GLN A 170 31.95 34.23 18.39
N HIS A 171 31.47 35.48 18.25
CA HIS A 171 30.43 35.92 17.28
C HIS A 171 30.85 36.05 15.81
N ILE A 172 29.90 35.86 14.87
CA ILE A 172 29.52 36.83 13.80
C ILE A 172 27.98 36.75 13.56
N TYR A 173 27.35 37.86 13.12
CA TYR A 173 25.90 38.03 12.87
C TYR A 173 25.35 37.26 11.64
N GLY A 174 24.06 36.90 11.69
CA GLY A 174 23.33 36.36 10.54
C GLY A 174 21.86 36.02 10.82
N ASP A 175 21.00 37.03 10.94
CA ASP A 175 19.55 36.83 11.17
C ASP A 175 18.86 36.18 9.95
N LYS A 176 18.44 34.92 10.13
CA LYS A 176 17.29 34.31 9.44
C LYS A 176 16.59 33.32 10.38
N SER A 177 15.43 33.71 10.92
CA SER A 177 14.50 32.78 11.58
C SER A 177 13.85 31.81 10.57
N SER A 178 14.66 30.86 10.09
CA SER A 178 14.19 29.70 9.35
C SER A 178 13.72 28.65 10.35
N VAL A 179 12.46 28.72 10.77
CA VAL A 179 11.80 27.65 11.54
C VAL A 179 11.97 26.35 10.76
N ALA A 180 12.81 25.46 11.25
CA ALA A 180 13.11 24.21 10.57
C ALA A 180 11.84 23.35 10.58
N CYS A 181 11.33 23.03 9.39
CA CYS A 181 10.33 21.96 9.26
C CYS A 181 10.91 20.69 9.90
N PRO A 182 10.12 19.95 10.72
CA PRO A 182 10.56 18.67 11.26
C PRO A 182 11.08 17.79 10.13
N SER A 183 12.30 17.27 10.28
CA SER A 183 13.00 16.51 9.24
C SER A 183 12.44 15.09 9.14
N ILE A 184 11.19 14.98 8.69
CA ILE A 184 10.52 13.74 8.32
C ILE A 184 11.36 13.11 7.20
N GLN A 185 12.20 12.15 7.58
CA GLN A 185 13.15 11.50 6.68
C GLN A 185 12.35 10.80 5.57
N GLN A 186 12.43 11.32 4.34
CA GLN A 186 11.77 10.67 3.22
C GLN A 186 12.35 9.26 3.02
N PRO A 187 11.50 8.22 2.97
CA PRO A 187 11.98 6.86 2.75
C PRO A 187 12.71 6.79 1.41
N ALA A 188 13.79 6.01 1.34
CA ALA A 188 14.72 6.01 0.21
C ALA A 188 14.07 5.78 -1.16
N CYS A 189 12.93 5.07 -1.21
CA CYS A 189 12.14 4.85 -2.42
C CYS A 189 11.48 6.13 -3.00
N CYS A 190 11.30 7.18 -2.20
CA CYS A 190 10.69 8.45 -2.62
C CYS A 190 11.72 9.59 -2.72
N GLN A 191 13.00 9.33 -2.43
CA GLN A 191 14.07 10.33 -2.58
C GLN A 191 14.32 10.62 -4.06
N ARG A 192 14.05 11.86 -4.48
CA ARG A 192 14.32 12.33 -5.85
C ARG A 192 15.83 12.27 -6.11
N LYS A 193 16.29 11.38 -6.98
CA LYS A 193 17.70 11.34 -7.45
C LYS A 193 17.99 12.56 -8.34
N ILE A 194 18.41 13.68 -7.72
CA ILE A 194 18.86 14.89 -8.44
C ILE A 194 20.32 14.71 -8.89
N TYR A 195 20.58 13.69 -9.71
CA TYR A 195 21.89 13.44 -10.32
C TYR A 195 21.77 12.79 -11.71
N GLY A 196 22.07 13.55 -12.76
CA GLY A 196 22.61 13.00 -14.00
C GLY A 196 21.66 12.73 -15.18
N SER A 197 21.02 13.77 -15.72
CA SER A 197 21.12 14.11 -17.16
C SER A 197 20.51 15.49 -17.41
N GLY A 198 21.06 16.26 -18.36
CA GLY A 198 20.58 17.62 -18.67
C GLY A 198 19.82 17.68 -19.98
N GLY A 199 18.77 18.50 -20.04
CA GLY A 199 18.06 18.78 -21.29
C GLY A 199 16.61 19.25 -21.11
N ASP A 200 16.41 20.55 -21.30
CA ASP A 200 15.13 21.19 -21.65
C ASP A 200 13.96 21.17 -20.61
N ALA A 201 12.85 21.80 -21.00
CA ALA A 201 11.96 22.54 -20.11
C ALA A 201 10.70 21.81 -19.62
N THR A 202 10.18 22.31 -18.50
CA THR A 202 8.77 22.25 -18.07
C THR A 202 8.05 20.91 -18.24
N ASP A 203 8.52 19.89 -17.52
CA ASP A 203 7.60 18.85 -17.07
C ASP A 203 7.88 18.47 -15.61
N THR A 204 6.96 18.84 -14.70
CA THR A 204 7.03 18.48 -13.28
C THR A 204 6.56 17.03 -13.07
N SER A 205 7.21 16.12 -13.80
CA SER A 205 7.01 14.68 -13.73
C SER A 205 7.43 14.17 -12.33
N SER A 206 6.47 14.26 -11.41
CA SER A 206 6.54 13.59 -10.12
C SER A 206 6.55 12.09 -10.39
N VAL A 207 7.75 11.51 -10.38
CA VAL A 207 7.95 10.06 -10.46
C VAL A 207 7.31 9.44 -9.22
N ASN A 208 6.04 9.05 -9.36
CA ASN A 208 5.22 8.60 -8.25
C ASN A 208 5.90 7.44 -7.54
N CYS A 209 6.16 7.61 -6.25
CA CYS A 209 6.88 6.64 -5.45
C CYS A 209 6.12 5.30 -5.38
N VAL A 210 6.81 4.16 -5.28
CA VAL A 210 6.12 2.85 -5.12
C VAL A 210 5.28 2.85 -3.82
N PHE A 211 5.78 3.51 -2.77
CA PHE A 211 5.05 3.74 -1.53
C PHE A 211 3.82 4.65 -1.72
N GLN A 212 3.90 5.67 -2.59
CA GLN A 212 2.77 6.54 -2.91
C GLN A 212 1.65 5.73 -3.60
N HIS A 213 1.99 4.91 -4.60
CA HIS A 213 1.02 4.00 -5.23
C HIS A 213 0.37 3.04 -4.23
N LEU A 214 1.16 2.46 -3.30
CA LEU A 214 0.62 1.60 -2.24
C LEU A 214 -0.38 2.35 -1.35
N VAL A 215 -0.08 3.59 -0.95
CA VAL A 215 -1.00 4.43 -0.18
C VAL A 215 -2.25 4.79 -1.01
N GLU A 216 -2.11 5.11 -2.31
CA GLU A 216 -3.25 5.36 -3.20
C GLU A 216 -4.20 4.13 -3.27
N PHE A 217 -3.65 2.92 -3.38
CA PHE A 217 -4.42 1.68 -3.38
C PHE A 217 -5.10 1.38 -2.03
N VAL A 218 -4.40 1.60 -0.91
CA VAL A 218 -4.94 1.34 0.44
C VAL A 218 -6.05 2.33 0.82
N VAL A 219 -5.89 3.60 0.48
CA VAL A 219 -6.87 4.67 0.79
C VAL A 219 -8.00 4.71 -0.25
N GLY A 220 -7.76 4.25 -1.48
CA GLY A 220 -8.73 4.35 -2.59
C GLY A 220 -8.80 5.74 -3.23
N MET A 221 -7.80 6.59 -3.00
CA MET A 221 -7.74 7.98 -3.47
C MET A 221 -6.40 8.25 -4.14
N LYS A 222 -6.38 9.10 -5.17
CA LYS A 222 -5.12 9.66 -5.66
C LYS A 222 -4.53 10.62 -4.64
N MET A 223 -3.22 10.58 -4.44
CA MET A 223 -2.48 11.36 -3.46
C MET A 223 -1.36 12.13 -4.16
N SER A 224 -1.41 13.47 -4.14
CA SER A 224 -0.38 14.32 -4.72
C SER A 224 0.25 15.24 -3.65
N PRO A 225 1.59 15.27 -3.51
CA PRO A 225 2.26 16.20 -2.62
C PRO A 225 2.15 17.63 -3.18
N LEU A 226 1.71 18.58 -2.36
CA LEU A 226 1.59 19.98 -2.71
C LEU A 226 2.64 20.81 -1.95
N ALA A 227 3.69 21.22 -2.65
CA ALA A 227 4.70 22.12 -2.10
C ALA A 227 4.27 23.59 -2.25
N GLN A 228 3.23 24.00 -1.52
CA GLN A 228 2.87 25.42 -1.38
C GLN A 228 3.49 25.99 -0.09
N SER A 229 4.22 27.10 -0.25
CA SER A 229 4.62 28.04 0.82
C SER A 229 5.09 27.40 2.14
N ASN A 230 6.27 26.76 2.14
CA ASN A 230 6.95 26.17 3.31
C ASN A 230 6.20 25.09 4.13
N GLU A 231 4.91 24.87 3.91
CA GLU A 231 4.13 23.89 4.66
C GLU A 231 4.12 22.53 3.94
N LEU A 232 4.25 21.44 4.70
CA LEU A 232 4.09 20.09 4.15
C LEU A 232 2.59 19.84 3.96
N CYS A 233 2.14 19.77 2.71
CA CYS A 233 0.75 19.52 2.35
C CYS A 233 0.64 18.33 1.38
N ILE A 234 -0.41 17.51 1.55
CA ILE A 234 -0.84 16.52 0.57
C ILE A 234 -2.29 16.79 0.18
N MET A 235 -2.61 16.58 -1.10
CA MET A 235 -3.97 16.60 -1.61
C MET A 235 -4.42 15.16 -1.88
N ALA A 236 -5.65 14.84 -1.48
CA ALA A 236 -6.33 13.58 -1.76
C ALA A 236 -7.48 13.81 -2.74
N HIS A 237 -7.69 12.92 -3.70
CA HIS A 237 -8.80 13.00 -4.66
C HIS A 237 -9.36 11.62 -5.05
N HIS A 238 -10.66 11.42 -4.82
CA HIS A 238 -11.38 10.20 -5.23
C HIS A 238 -12.08 10.41 -6.58
N LYS A 239 -11.41 9.96 -7.65
CA LYS A 239 -11.81 10.12 -9.07
C LYS A 239 -13.31 9.94 -9.31
N SER A 240 -13.89 8.83 -8.84
CA SER A 240 -15.25 8.41 -9.17
C SER A 240 -16.32 9.34 -8.60
N SER A 241 -16.07 9.88 -7.40
CA SER A 241 -17.00 10.77 -6.70
C SER A 241 -16.79 12.26 -6.98
N GLY A 242 -15.60 12.65 -7.46
CA GLY A 242 -15.15 14.04 -7.52
C GLY A 242 -14.63 14.61 -6.19
N TYR A 243 -14.81 13.92 -5.06
CA TYR A 243 -14.39 14.36 -3.73
C TYR A 243 -12.88 14.63 -3.66
N SER A 244 -12.49 15.73 -3.03
CA SER A 244 -11.10 16.07 -2.76
C SER A 244 -10.92 16.94 -1.51
N PHE A 245 -9.77 16.78 -0.87
CA PHE A 245 -9.35 17.54 0.31
C PHE A 245 -7.83 17.70 0.36
N SER A 246 -7.35 18.60 1.20
CA SER A 246 -5.94 18.71 1.58
C SER A 246 -5.74 18.39 3.06
N LEU A 247 -4.61 17.77 3.39
CA LEU A 247 -4.08 17.65 4.74
C LEU A 247 -2.75 18.42 4.80
N THR A 248 -2.70 19.46 5.62
CA THR A 248 -1.48 20.24 5.89
C THR A 248 -0.96 19.91 7.28
N TRP A 249 0.35 19.71 7.40
CA TRP A 249 1.03 19.57 8.68
C TRP A 249 1.22 20.94 9.32
N ILE A 250 0.65 21.14 10.51
CA ILE A 250 0.77 22.37 11.29
C ILE A 250 1.37 22.05 12.67
N THR A 251 2.06 23.03 13.26
CA THR A 251 2.61 22.92 14.61
C THR A 251 1.72 23.68 15.58
N ASN A 252 1.24 23.01 16.64
CA ASN A 252 0.40 23.65 17.65
C ASN A 252 1.24 24.53 18.61
N SER A 253 0.57 25.28 19.50
CA SER A 253 1.24 26.17 20.47
C SER A 253 2.11 25.45 21.51
N ARG A 254 2.09 24.12 21.57
CA ARG A 254 2.92 23.26 22.41
C ARG A 254 4.11 22.65 21.66
N GLY A 255 4.26 22.93 20.37
CA GLY A 255 5.31 22.36 19.51
C GLY A 255 4.98 21.00 18.89
N GLU A 256 3.76 20.49 19.07
CA GLU A 256 3.35 19.17 18.56
C GLU A 256 2.79 19.26 17.13
N ILE A 257 2.94 18.17 16.38
CA ILE A 257 2.53 18.08 14.97
C ILE A 257 1.08 17.61 14.86
N GLU A 258 0.23 18.47 14.29
CA GLU A 258 -1.18 18.25 14.01
C GLU A 258 -1.46 18.31 12.50
N LEU A 259 -2.61 17.78 12.09
CA LEU A 259 -3.08 17.73 10.71
C LEU A 259 -4.30 18.64 10.56
N LEU A 260 -4.15 19.64 9.69
CA LEU A 260 -5.22 20.53 9.24
C LEU A 260 -5.90 19.92 8.01
N TYR A 261 -7.12 19.44 8.17
CA TYR A 261 -8.00 19.02 7.08
C TYR A 261 -8.78 20.20 6.52
N ARG A 262 -8.75 20.35 5.19
CA ARG A 262 -9.58 21.29 4.44
C ARG A 262 -10.20 20.59 3.23
N VAL A 263 -11.53 20.59 3.16
CA VAL A 263 -12.25 20.15 1.94
C VAL A 263 -11.94 21.09 0.77
N LEU A 264 -11.76 20.51 -0.42
CA LEU A 264 -11.53 21.23 -1.68
C LEU A 264 -12.73 21.07 -2.63
N SER A 265 -13.35 19.89 -2.62
CA SER A 265 -14.62 19.61 -3.29
C SER A 265 -15.33 18.46 -2.59
N LEU A 266 -16.64 18.58 -2.33
CA LEU A 266 -17.46 17.46 -1.87
C LEU A 266 -17.82 16.50 -3.01
N GLY A 267 -17.75 16.95 -4.27
CA GLY A 267 -18.21 16.21 -5.43
C GLY A 267 -19.66 15.72 -5.27
N THR A 268 -19.91 14.48 -5.67
CA THR A 268 -21.21 13.79 -5.54
C THR A 268 -21.70 13.65 -4.09
N PHE A 269 -20.83 13.78 -3.08
CA PHE A 269 -21.24 13.67 -1.67
C PHE A 269 -21.89 14.94 -1.11
N GLU A 270 -21.99 16.06 -1.85
CA GLU A 270 -22.47 17.36 -1.35
C GLU A 270 -23.74 17.30 -0.48
N ARG A 271 -24.71 16.44 -0.85
CA ARG A 271 -26.00 16.28 -0.14
C ARG A 271 -26.02 15.22 0.96
N VAL A 272 -25.03 14.32 1.00
CA VAL A 272 -24.98 13.14 1.89
C VAL A 272 -23.77 13.12 2.82
N ALA A 273 -22.82 14.01 2.61
CA ALA A 273 -21.64 14.19 3.44
C ALA A 273 -22.04 14.56 4.88
N PRO A 274 -21.52 13.86 5.91
CA PRO A 274 -21.52 14.35 7.27
C PRO A 274 -20.80 15.71 7.42
N GLU A 275 -21.22 16.47 8.42
CA GLU A 275 -20.80 17.86 8.69
C GLU A 275 -19.28 17.99 8.83
N TRP A 276 -18.63 17.01 9.45
CA TRP A 276 -17.17 16.99 9.66
C TRP A 276 -16.35 16.97 8.35
N MET A 277 -16.92 16.59 7.20
CA MET A 277 -16.26 16.71 5.88
C MET A 277 -16.54 18.04 5.18
N LYS A 278 -17.50 18.83 5.67
CA LYS A 278 -17.82 20.18 5.16
C LYS A 278 -16.96 21.24 5.85
N GLU A 279 -16.60 20.97 7.10
CA GLU A 279 -15.84 21.86 7.97
C GLU A 279 -14.32 21.73 7.80
N THR A 280 -13.58 22.72 8.31
CA THR A 280 -12.12 22.64 8.46
C THR A 280 -11.81 22.02 9.83
N LEU A 281 -11.06 20.92 9.87
CA LEU A 281 -10.74 20.20 11.11
C LEU A 281 -9.25 20.28 11.43
N ILE A 282 -8.91 20.25 12.70
CA ILE A 282 -7.54 20.04 13.19
C ILE A 282 -7.54 18.80 14.09
N PHE A 283 -6.59 17.89 13.88
CA PHE A 283 -6.45 16.70 14.72
C PHE A 283 -5.00 16.24 14.86
N SER A 284 -4.65 15.64 16.00
CA SER A 284 -3.34 15.02 16.23
C SER A 284 -3.05 13.95 15.17
N THR A 285 -1.79 13.85 14.75
CA THR A 285 -1.29 12.78 13.87
C THR A 285 -1.65 11.36 14.34
N SER A 286 -1.84 11.16 15.66
CA SER A 286 -2.35 9.90 16.25
C SER A 286 -3.75 9.49 15.75
N MET A 287 -4.61 10.45 15.38
CA MET A 287 -5.98 10.22 14.89
C MET A 287 -6.05 9.97 13.38
N CYS A 288 -4.91 9.99 12.67
CA CYS A 288 -4.83 9.87 11.21
C CYS A 288 -5.45 8.56 10.68
N SER A 289 -5.25 7.44 11.39
CA SER A 289 -5.87 6.15 11.06
C SER A 289 -7.41 6.22 11.12
N VAL A 290 -7.95 6.78 12.20
CA VAL A 290 -9.41 6.96 12.41
C VAL A 290 -10.00 7.92 11.37
N PHE A 291 -9.28 8.98 10.99
CA PHE A 291 -9.68 9.89 9.92
C PHE A 291 -9.80 9.16 8.57
N PHE A 292 -8.75 8.45 8.14
CA PHE A 292 -8.79 7.72 6.86
C PHE A 292 -9.79 6.56 6.87
N GLU A 293 -10.00 5.91 8.01
CA GLU A 293 -11.06 4.91 8.15
C GLU A 293 -12.45 5.52 7.90
N ARG A 294 -12.77 6.66 8.54
CA ARG A 294 -14.03 7.40 8.34
C ARG A 294 -14.21 7.85 6.89
N VAL A 295 -13.16 8.40 6.27
CA VAL A 295 -13.17 8.76 4.85
C VAL A 295 -13.45 7.53 3.97
N SER A 296 -12.81 6.39 4.26
CA SER A 296 -13.03 5.15 3.49
C SER A 296 -14.44 4.56 3.63
N ARG A 297 -15.10 4.75 4.79
CA ARG A 297 -16.49 4.35 5.02
C ARG A 297 -17.47 5.15 4.18
N VAL A 298 -17.22 6.45 3.97
CA VAL A 298 -18.02 7.31 3.07
C VAL A 298 -17.75 6.94 1.60
N ILE A 299 -16.49 6.77 1.22
CA ILE A 299 -16.08 6.53 -0.18
C ILE A 299 -16.54 5.17 -0.73
N LYS A 300 -16.84 4.20 0.16
CA LYS A 300 -17.32 2.85 -0.17
C LYS A 300 -18.83 2.66 0.03
N SER A 301 -19.57 3.74 0.32
CA SER A 301 -21.03 3.75 0.52
C SER A 301 -21.79 4.27 -0.71
#